data_AF-A0A7K4FSM6-F1
#
_entry.id   AF-A0A7K4FSM6-F1
#
_cell.length_a   1.000
_cell.length_b   1.000
_cell.length_c   1.000
_cell.angle_alpha   90.00
_cell.angle_beta   90.00
_cell.angle_gamma   90.00
#
_symmetry.space_group_name_H-M   'P 1'
#
loop_
_entity.id
_entity.type
_entity.pdbx_description
1 polymer ?
#
loop_
_entity_poly.entity_id
_entity_poly.type
_entity_poly.pdbx_seq_one_letter_code
_entity_poly.pdbx_strand_id
1 'polypeptide(L)' 'EEIVAHLPGLCEEKKIPYIYVQTKKALGEACGLQVGASAAAILDPGQAKDDLGEILKRLSEITGKS' A
#
# COMPACT_ATOMS: atom_id res chain seq x y z
N GLU A 1 3.60 3.96 19.35
CA GLU A 1 2.37 4.76 19.19
C GLU A 1 1.68 4.39 17.88
N GLU A 2 0.36 4.30 17.89
CA GLU A 2 -0.50 3.65 16.88
C GLU A 2 -0.71 4.49 15.59
N ILE A 3 0.38 4.88 14.92
CA ILE A 3 0.33 5.82 13.78
C ILE A 3 -0.53 5.28 12.61
N VAL A 4 -0.61 3.96 12.44
CA VAL A 4 -1.26 3.32 11.27
C VAL A 4 -2.55 2.58 11.58
N ALA A 5 -3.03 2.58 12.83
CA ALA A 5 -4.20 1.79 13.22
C ALA A 5 -5.51 2.27 12.54
N HIS A 6 -5.60 3.56 12.22
CA HIS A 6 -6.77 4.17 11.58
C HIS A 6 -6.68 4.21 10.05
N LEU A 7 -5.51 3.89 9.46
CA LEU A 7 -5.31 3.90 8.01
C LEU A 7 -6.26 2.94 7.27
N PRO A 8 -6.43 1.68 7.72
CA PRO A 8 -7.31 0.73 7.03
C PRO A 8 -8.75 1.26 6.93
N GLY A 9 -9.34 1.72 8.04
CA GLY A 9 -10.72 2.24 8.05
C GLY A 9 -10.90 3.44 7.12
N LEU A 10 -9.94 4.37 7.11
CA LEU A 10 -9.98 5.52 6.21
C LEU A 10 -9.83 5.12 4.73
N CYS A 11 -8.97 4.13 4.44
CA CYS A 11 -8.82 3.57 3.10
C CYS A 11 -10.11 2.90 2.63
N GLU A 12 -10.86 2.25 3.52
CA GLU A 12 -12.15 1.66 3.17
C GLU A 12 -13.22 2.70 2.87
N GLU A 13 -13.36 3.74 3.71
CA GLU A 13 -14.28 4.85 3.47
C GLU A 13 -14.00 5.56 2.15
N LYS A 14 -12.71 5.80 1.85
CA LYS A 14 -12.28 6.48 0.62
C LYS A 14 -12.17 5.54 -0.58
N LYS A 15 -12.48 4.25 -0.43
CA LYS A 15 -12.31 3.21 -1.46
C LYS A 15 -10.91 3.19 -2.08
N ILE A 16 -9.89 3.41 -1.25
CA ILE A 16 -8.48 3.37 -1.65
C ILE A 16 -7.97 1.93 -1.45
N PRO A 17 -7.43 1.28 -2.50
CA PRO A 17 -6.84 -0.04 -2.38
C PRO A 17 -5.59 0.03 -1.50
N TYR A 18 -5.45 -0.92 -0.59
CA TYR A 18 -4.30 -1.02 0.30
C TYR A 18 -3.88 -2.49 0.48
N ILE A 19 -2.62 -2.69 0.86
CA ILE A 19 -2.04 -4.00 1.12
C ILE A 19 -1.21 -3.97 2.39
N TYR A 20 -1.17 -5.11 3.10
CA TYR A 20 -0.26 -5.31 4.22
C TYR A 20 1.06 -5.93 3.76
N VAL A 21 2.15 -5.41 4.29
CA VAL A 21 3.51 -5.91 4.06
C VAL A 21 4.04 -6.55 5.33
N GLN A 22 4.86 -7.60 5.20
CA GLN A 22 5.32 -8.39 6.35
C GLN A 22 6.22 -7.61 7.30
N THR A 23 7.06 -6.70 6.79
CA THR A 23 8.00 -5.96 7.64
C THR A 23 8.08 -4.48 7.26
N LYS A 24 8.21 -3.63 8.28
CA LYS A 24 8.41 -2.18 8.12
C LYS A 24 9.74 -1.86 7.45
N LYS A 25 10.76 -2.70 7.69
CA LYS A 25 12.10 -2.53 7.13
C LYS A 25 12.07 -2.70 5.61
N ALA A 26 11.48 -3.80 5.12
CA ALA A 26 11.37 -4.05 3.68
C ALA A 26 10.59 -2.95 2.95
N LEU A 27 9.53 -2.39 3.58
CA LEU A 27 8.80 -1.27 3.00
C LEU A 27 9.68 -0.02 2.88
N GLY A 28 10.42 0.31 3.93
CA GLY A 28 11.36 1.44 3.92
C GLY A 28 12.42 1.28 2.84
N GLU A 29 13.06 0.11 2.79
CA GLU A 29 14.09 -0.22 1.78
C GLU A 29 13.54 -0.14 0.35
N ALA A 30 12.32 -0.66 0.10
CA ALA A 30 11.67 -0.57 -1.21
C ALA A 30 11.31 0.87 -1.61
N CYS A 31 11.02 1.74 -0.64
CA CYS A 31 10.81 3.17 -0.86
C CYS A 31 12.13 3.98 -0.92
N GLY A 32 13.30 3.33 -0.84
CA GLY A 32 14.60 4.00 -0.85
C GLY A 32 14.96 4.70 0.46
N LEU A 33 14.30 4.35 1.57
CA LEU A 33 14.57 4.88 2.90
C LEU A 33 15.58 4.00 3.64
N GLN A 34 16.49 4.63 4.38
CA GLN A 34 17.43 3.93 5.29
C GLN A 34 16.77 3.48 6.60
N VAL A 35 15.52 3.89 6.83
CA VAL A 35 14.73 3.57 8.03
C VAL A 35 13.46 2.82 7.62
N GLY A 36 12.94 2.00 8.53
CA GLY A 36 11.68 1.30 8.29
C GLY A 36 10.50 2.26 8.16
N ALA A 37 9.62 2.01 7.20
CA ALA A 37 8.39 2.76 6.99
C ALA A 37 7.20 2.01 7.62
N SER A 38 6.32 2.74 8.33
CA SER A 38 5.10 2.13 8.88
C SER A 38 3.97 2.07 7.85
N ALA A 39 3.93 3.01 6.91
CA ALA A 39 3.01 3.05 5.78
C ALA A 39 3.67 3.81 4.62
N ALA A 40 3.23 3.52 3.40
CA ALA A 40 3.63 4.22 2.19
C ALA A 40 2.41 4.37 1.28
N ALA A 41 2.34 5.49 0.55
CA ALA A 41 1.27 5.76 -0.40
C ALA A 41 1.86 6.19 -1.74
N ILE A 42 1.34 5.64 -2.82
CA ILE A 42 1.74 5.99 -4.19
C ILE A 42 0.82 7.13 -4.63
N LEU A 43 1.37 8.34 -4.75
CA LEU A 43 0.62 9.52 -5.21
C LEU A 43 0.63 9.65 -6.73
N ASP A 44 1.79 9.41 -7.35
CA ASP A 44 1.94 9.35 -8.80
C ASP A 44 2.78 8.12 -9.18
N PRO A 45 2.23 7.19 -9.97
CA PRO A 45 2.95 5.99 -10.41
C PRO A 45 3.97 6.24 -11.54
N GLY A 46 3.99 7.43 -12.16
CA GLY A 46 4.91 7.75 -13.25
C GLY A 46 4.88 6.72 -14.38
N GLN A 47 6.01 6.04 -14.59
CA GLN A 47 6.20 5.00 -15.62
C GLN A 47 5.68 3.62 -15.20
N ALA A 48 5.47 3.37 -13.90
CA ALA A 48 5.01 2.08 -13.38
C ALA A 48 3.48 1.94 -13.37
N LYS A 49 2.77 2.69 -14.24
CA LYS A 49 1.31 2.68 -14.32
C LYS A 49 0.77 1.31 -14.73
N ASP A 50 1.41 0.67 -15.69
CA ASP A 50 1.03 -0.64 -16.19
C ASP A 50 1.21 -1.72 -15.11
N ASP A 51 2.37 -1.75 -14.45
CA ASP A 51 2.64 -2.66 -13.32
C ASP A 51 1.66 -2.44 -12.16
N LEU A 52 1.36 -1.18 -11.84
CA LEU A 52 0.41 -0.84 -10.77
C LEU A 52 -1.01 -1.32 -11.12
N GLY A 53 -1.42 -1.25 -12.39
CA GLY A 53 -2.68 -1.79 -12.86
C GLY A 53 -2.78 -3.32 -12.66
N GLU A 54 -1.72 -4.07 -12.97
CA GLU A 54 -1.69 -5.51 -12.71
C GLU A 54 -1.75 -5.83 -11.22
N ILE A 55 -1.02 -5.08 -10.39
CA ILE A 55 -1.03 -5.25 -8.94
C ILE A 55 -2.42 -4.98 -8.36
N LEU A 56 -3.09 -3.90 -8.80
CA LEU A 56 -4.45 -3.57 -8.37
C LEU A 56 -5.46 -4.67 -8.73
N LYS A 57 -5.32 -5.26 -9.92
CA LYS A 57 -6.15 -6.38 -10.35
C LYS A 57 -5.98 -7.57 -9.41
N ARG A 58 -4.74 -8.01 -9.16
CA ARG A 58 -4.47 -9.10 -8.21
C ARG A 58 -4.90 -8.78 -6.79
N LEU A 59 -4.77 -7.52 -6.37
CA LEU A 59 -5.22 -7.07 -5.06
C LEU A 59 -6.73 -7.23 -4.88
N SER A 60 -7.51 -6.93 -5.91
CA SER A 60 -8.97 -7.12 -5.88
C SER A 60 -9.36 -8.59 -5.71
N GLU A 61 -8.61 -9.51 -6.31
CA GLU A 61 -8.82 -10.96 -6.20
C GLU A 61 -8.48 -11.49 -4.78
N ILE A 62 -7.45 -10.94 -4.14
CA ILE A 62 -7.00 -11.36 -2.81
C ILE A 62 -7.87 -10.76 -1.69
N THR A 63 -8.30 -9.51 -1.86
CA THR A 63 -9.02 -8.77 -0.82
C THR A 63 -10.54 -8.96 -0.86
N GLY A 64 -11.08 -9.71 -1.83
CA GLY A 64 -12.46 -10.19 -1.81
C GLY A 64 -13.53 -9.11 -1.77
N LYS A 65 -13.26 -7.89 -2.24
CA LYS A 65 -14.29 -6.86 -2.42
C LYS A 65 -15.07 -7.15 -3.72
N SER A 66 -16.08 -8.00 -3.60
CA SER A 66 -17.22 -8.11 -4.53
C SER A 66 -18.28 -7.08 -4.19
#